data_AF-A0A4Q3GC23-F1
#
_entry.id   AF-A0A4Q3GC23-F1
#
_cell.length_a   1.000
_cell.length_b   1.000
_cell.length_c   1.000
_cell.angle_alpha   90.00
_cell.angle_beta   90.00
_cell.angle_gamma   90.00
#
_symmetry.space_group_name_H-M   'P 1'
#
loop_
_entity.id
_entity.type
_entity.pdbx_description
1 polymer ?
#
loop_
_entity_poly.entity_id
_entity_poly.type
_entity_poly.pdbx_seq_one_letter_code
_entity_poly.pdbx_strand_id
1 'polypeptide(L)'
;MSTPRGFDPKAWGVAVGDVSRLIADGRAAEALSLGWSIMDLFGVEPPRSDDDYRNGLAVWLAGRPLVLLDADSAIVRVGERHSIFNRRRDRSGCVLVWELGK
;
A
#
# COMPACT_ATOMS: atom_id res chain seq x y z
N MET A 1 9.89 -13.66 0.56
CA MET A 1 10.58 -12.52 -0.09
C MET A 1 11.58 -11.97 0.91
N SER A 2 12.84 -11.78 0.54
CA SER A 2 13.84 -11.21 1.45
C SER A 2 13.54 -9.74 1.75
N THR A 3 13.89 -9.26 2.95
CA THR A 3 13.71 -7.85 3.31
C THR A 3 14.70 -6.97 2.55
N PRO A 4 14.25 -5.91 1.86
CA PRO A 4 15.12 -4.93 1.21
C PRO A 4 16.05 -4.23 2.20
N ARG A 5 17.23 -3.83 1.75
CA ARG A 5 18.16 -3.03 2.57
C ARG A 5 17.51 -1.70 2.95
N GLY A 6 17.54 -1.36 4.24
CA GLY A 6 16.97 -0.11 4.76
C GLY A 6 15.49 -0.19 5.16
N PHE A 7 14.85 -1.35 5.00
CA PHE A 7 13.49 -1.60 5.51
C PHE A 7 13.54 -2.37 6.83
N ASP A 8 12.65 -2.01 7.75
CA ASP A 8 12.41 -2.82 8.94
C ASP A 8 11.81 -4.19 8.53
N PRO A 9 12.41 -5.33 8.93
CA PRO A 9 11.94 -6.65 8.53
C PRO A 9 10.51 -6.97 8.96
N LYS A 10 10.07 -6.45 10.10
CA LYS A 10 8.72 -6.71 10.60
C LYS A 10 7.69 -5.91 9.78
N ALA A 11 7.93 -4.63 9.55
CA ALA A 11 7.10 -3.79 8.70
C ALA A 11 7.03 -4.34 7.26
N TRP A 12 8.16 -4.84 6.75
CA TRP A 12 8.22 -5.50 5.44
C TRP A 12 7.36 -6.76 5.38
N GLY A 13 7.45 -7.64 6.38
CA GLY A 13 6.61 -8.84 6.46
C GLY A 13 5.11 -8.52 6.49
N VAL A 14 4.74 -7.46 7.21
CA VAL A 14 3.36 -6.96 7.24
C VAL A 14 2.91 -6.46 5.86
N ALA A 15 3.73 -5.65 5.19
CA ALA A 15 3.41 -5.16 3.84
C ALA A 15 3.20 -6.30 2.84
N VAL A 16 4.05 -7.34 2.86
CA VAL A 16 3.88 -8.53 2.01
C VAL A 16 2.58 -9.28 2.34
N GLY A 17 2.23 -9.36 3.62
CA GLY A 17 0.95 -9.91 4.07
C GLY A 17 -0.25 -9.11 3.56
N ASP A 18 -0.16 -7.78 3.59
CA ASP A 18 -1.21 -6.88 3.13
C ASP A 18 -1.43 -6.97 1.61
N VAL A 19 -0.35 -7.08 0.82
CA VAL A 19 -0.44 -7.37 -0.63
C VAL A 19 -1.21 -8.67 -0.85
N SER A 20 -0.84 -9.72 -0.13
CA SER A 20 -1.47 -11.03 -0.27
C SER A 20 -2.97 -10.99 0.07
N ARG A 21 -3.34 -10.27 1.14
CA ARG A 21 -4.75 -10.09 1.54
C ARG A 21 -5.55 -9.29 0.53
N LEU A 22 -5.02 -8.17 0.04
CA LEU A 22 -5.71 -7.36 -0.98
C LEU A 22 -6.03 -8.16 -2.23
N ILE A 23 -5.13 -9.07 -2.64
CA ILE A 23 -5.36 -9.95 -3.79
C ILE A 23 -6.38 -11.04 -3.44
N ALA A 24 -6.18 -11.75 -2.32
CA ALA A 24 -7.03 -12.87 -1.92
C ALA A 24 -8.49 -12.45 -1.66
N ASP A 25 -8.69 -11.27 -1.07
CA ASP A 25 -10.01 -10.74 -0.73
C ASP A 25 -10.69 -10.03 -1.93
N GLY A 26 -10.08 -10.03 -3.11
CA GLY A 26 -10.61 -9.38 -4.31
C GLY A 26 -10.55 -7.85 -4.29
N ARG A 27 -10.06 -7.24 -3.21
CA ARG A 27 -9.98 -5.77 -3.03
C ARG A 27 -9.03 -5.12 -4.05
N ALA A 28 -7.99 -5.81 -4.49
CA ALA A 28 -7.13 -5.36 -5.57
C ALA A 28 -7.91 -5.26 -6.90
N ALA A 29 -8.72 -6.27 -7.22
CA ALA A 29 -9.53 -6.27 -8.45
C ALA A 29 -10.61 -5.18 -8.41
N GLU A 30 -11.24 -4.98 -7.26
CA GLU A 30 -12.19 -3.88 -7.02
C GLU A 30 -11.53 -2.50 -7.19
N ALA A 31 -10.34 -2.29 -6.65
CA ALA A 31 -9.61 -1.04 -6.84
C ALA A 31 -9.31 -0.78 -8.32
N LEU A 32 -8.86 -1.79 -9.05
CA LEU A 32 -8.58 -1.68 -10.47
C LEU A 32 -9.85 -1.34 -11.27
N SER A 33 -11.01 -1.90 -10.93
CA SER A 33 -12.28 -1.56 -11.59
C SER A 33 -12.76 -0.14 -11.27
N LEU A 34 -12.41 0.39 -10.09
CA LEU A 34 -12.57 1.78 -9.70
C LEU A 34 -11.51 2.72 -10.33
N GLY A 35 -10.66 2.18 -11.20
CA GLY A 35 -9.66 2.92 -11.97
C GLY A 35 -8.37 3.19 -11.21
N TRP A 36 -8.11 2.53 -10.08
CA TRP A 36 -6.81 2.57 -9.41
C TRP A 36 -5.74 1.94 -10.29
N SER A 37 -4.51 2.43 -10.18
CA SER A 37 -3.36 1.81 -10.84
C SER A 37 -2.70 0.77 -9.94
N ILE A 38 -1.91 -0.11 -10.54
CA ILE A 38 -1.04 -1.04 -9.79
C ILE A 38 -0.10 -0.25 -8.85
N MET A 39 0.36 0.93 -9.26
CA MET A 39 1.21 1.79 -8.43
C MET A 39 0.46 2.42 -7.25
N ASP A 40 -0.85 2.67 -7.38
CA ASP A 40 -1.67 3.14 -6.26
C ASP A 40 -1.76 2.09 -5.15
N LEU A 41 -1.81 0.81 -5.54
CA LEU A 41 -1.95 -0.31 -4.63
C LEU A 41 -0.61 -0.76 -4.04
N PHE A 42 0.40 -0.89 -4.90
CA PHE A 42 1.64 -1.63 -4.59
C PHE A 42 2.91 -0.81 -4.82
N GLY A 43 2.79 0.46 -5.19
CA GLY A 43 3.93 1.36 -5.34
C GLY A 43 4.57 1.68 -3.99
N VAL A 44 5.88 1.85 -3.98
CA VAL A 44 6.66 2.34 -2.86
C VAL A 44 7.64 3.36 -3.39
N GLU A 45 7.76 4.50 -2.73
CA GLU A 45 8.87 5.41 -3.01
C GLU A 45 10.08 4.92 -2.21
N PRO A 46 11.21 4.59 -2.86
CA PRO A 46 12.44 4.26 -2.15
C PRO A 46 12.83 5.41 -1.22
N PRO A 47 13.42 5.15 -0.05
CA PRO A 47 13.77 6.19 0.92
C PRO A 47 14.84 7.12 0.33
N ARG A 48 14.40 8.19 -0.34
CA ARG A 48 15.21 9.31 -0.82
C ARG A 48 14.97 10.59 -0.03
N SER A 49 13.97 10.61 0.83
CA SER A 49 13.60 11.70 1.74
C SER A 49 12.87 11.12 2.95
N ASP A 50 12.95 11.79 4.10
CA ASP A 50 12.26 11.47 5.37
C ASP A 50 10.71 11.54 5.30
N ASP A 51 10.15 11.42 4.10
CA ASP A 51 8.76 11.69 3.78
C ASP A 51 8.05 10.38 3.42
N ASP A 52 7.60 9.66 4.47
CA ASP A 52 6.90 8.35 4.41
C ASP A 52 5.58 8.34 3.60
N TYR A 53 5.21 9.47 2.98
CA TYR A 53 3.86 9.77 2.51
C TYR A 53 3.53 9.34 1.07
N ARG A 54 4.45 8.67 0.36
CA ARG A 54 4.20 8.24 -1.04
C ARG A 54 3.92 6.75 -1.23
N ASN A 55 3.91 6.00 -0.13
CA ASN A 55 3.60 4.58 -0.14
C ASN A 55 2.21 4.29 -0.75
N GLY A 56 2.12 3.19 -1.49
CA GLY A 56 0.88 2.64 -2.01
C GLY A 56 0.03 2.02 -0.90
N LEU A 57 -1.22 1.70 -1.22
CA LEU A 57 -2.21 1.24 -0.24
C LEU A 57 -1.70 0.06 0.59
N ALA A 58 -1.11 -0.96 -0.04
CA ALA A 58 -0.67 -2.18 0.66
C ALA A 58 0.34 -1.91 1.77
N VAL A 59 1.30 -1.00 1.55
CA VAL A 59 2.28 -0.61 2.57
C VAL A 59 1.64 0.29 3.61
N TRP A 60 0.79 1.23 3.17
CA TRP A 60 0.08 2.11 4.08
C TRP A 60 -0.85 1.36 5.02
N LEU A 61 -1.47 0.24 4.63
CA LEU A 61 -2.37 -0.54 5.49
C LEU A 61 -1.69 -0.92 6.81
N ALA A 62 -0.41 -1.31 6.78
CA ALA A 62 0.36 -1.67 7.97
C ALA A 62 -0.39 -2.64 8.89
N GLY A 63 -1.03 -3.65 8.29
CA GLY A 63 -1.81 -4.68 8.98
C GLY A 63 -3.28 -4.31 9.22
N ARG A 64 -3.66 -3.04 9.08
CA ARG A 64 -5.02 -2.56 9.38
C ARG A 64 -6.04 -3.09 8.36
N PRO A 65 -7.27 -3.44 8.80
CA PRO A 65 -8.29 -3.95 7.89
C PRO A 65 -8.87 -2.81 7.04
N LEU A 66 -8.91 -3.02 5.72
CA LEU A 66 -9.62 -2.16 4.79
C LEU A 66 -11.13 -2.30 4.99
N VAL A 67 -11.82 -1.19 5.21
CA VAL A 67 -13.26 -1.14 5.50
C VAL A 67 -14.04 -0.70 4.27
N LEU A 68 -13.58 0.35 3.59
CA LEU A 68 -14.23 0.91 2.42
C LEU A 68 -13.18 1.32 1.39
N LEU A 69 -13.56 1.23 0.12
CA LEU A 69 -12.74 1.63 -1.02
C LEU A 69 -13.67 2.28 -2.05
N ASP A 70 -13.27 3.43 -2.57
CA ASP A 70 -13.92 4.10 -3.69
C ASP A 70 -12.89 4.52 -4.74
N ALA A 71 -13.27 5.33 -5.73
CA ALA A 71 -12.39 5.72 -6.84
C ALA A 71 -11.19 6.59 -6.41
N ASP A 72 -11.27 7.25 -5.26
CA ASP A 72 -10.33 8.27 -4.81
C ASP A 72 -9.71 7.99 -3.43
N SER A 73 -10.28 7.07 -2.64
CA SER A 73 -9.82 6.82 -1.29
C SER A 73 -10.06 5.40 -0.78
N ALA A 74 -9.30 5.05 0.25
CA ALA A 74 -9.46 3.83 1.03
C ALA A 74 -9.58 4.19 2.51
N ILE A 75 -10.49 3.54 3.23
CA ILE A 75 -10.74 3.79 4.65
C ILE A 75 -10.40 2.54 5.45
N VAL A 76 -9.62 2.71 6.51
CA VAL A 76 -9.37 1.67 7.51
C VAL A 76 -9.91 2.12 8.87
N ARG A 77 -10.21 1.15 9.73
CA ARG A 77 -10.56 1.40 11.13
C ARG A 77 -9.33 1.25 12.03
N VAL A 78 -9.14 2.20 12.95
CA VAL A 78 -8.06 2.27 13.94
C VAL A 78 -8.69 2.52 15.31
N GLY A 79 -9.00 1.44 16.04
CA GLY A 79 -9.80 1.53 17.26
C GLY A 79 -11.20 2.07 16.95
N GLU A 80 -11.59 3.15 17.63
CA GLU A 80 -12.86 3.86 17.38
C GLU A 80 -12.77 4.91 16.25
N ARG A 81 -11.58 5.15 15.70
CA ARG A 81 -11.35 6.16 14.66
C ARG A 81 -11.22 5.51 13.28
N HIS A 82 -11.35 6.33 12.25
CA HIS A 82 -11.02 5.96 10.88
C HIS A 82 -9.75 6.68 10.43
N SER A 83 -8.98 6.03 9.56
CA SER A 83 -7.90 6.66 8.81
C SER A 83 -8.19 6.51 7.33
N ILE A 84 -7.89 7.56 6.57
CA ILE A 84 -8.18 7.64 5.15
C ILE A 84 -6.87 7.71 4.38
N PHE A 85 -6.72 6.83 3.41
CA PHE A 85 -5.70 6.90 2.38
C PHE A 85 -6.29 7.59 1.17
N ASN A 86 -5.78 8.76 0.84
CA ASN A 86 -6.16 9.46 -0.38
C ASN A 86 -5.28 8.99 -1.53
N ARG A 87 -5.93 8.51 -2.59
CA ARG A 87 -5.26 8.08 -3.81
C ARG A 87 -4.51 9.28 -4.42
N ARG A 88 -3.22 9.11 -4.66
CA ARG A 88 -2.41 10.11 -5.38
C ARG A 88 -2.40 9.80 -6.86
N ARG A 89 -2.66 10.83 -7.68
CA ARG A 89 -2.62 10.70 -9.14
C ARG A 89 -1.19 10.67 -9.67
N ASP A 90 -0.25 11.35 -9.00
CA ASP A 90 1.16 11.29 -9.32
C ASP A 90 1.86 10.18 -8.53
N ARG A 91 2.44 9.23 -9.25
CA ARG A 91 3.23 8.09 -8.75
C ARG A 91 4.63 8.06 -9.37
N SER A 92 5.09 9.18 -9.92
CA SER A 92 6.44 9.30 -10.46
C SER A 92 7.48 9.01 -9.37
N GLY A 93 8.50 8.24 -9.73
CA GLY A 93 9.56 7.82 -8.79
C GLY A 93 9.19 6.64 -7.88
N CYS A 94 7.93 6.17 -7.86
CA CYS A 94 7.57 4.93 -7.18
C CYS A 94 8.02 3.70 -7.99
N VAL A 95 8.45 2.67 -7.28
CA VAL A 95 8.69 1.31 -7.80
C VAL A 95 7.69 0.35 -7.19
N LEU A 96 7.47 -0.81 -7.79
CA LEU A 96 6.59 -1.81 -7.20
C LEU A 96 7.28 -2.44 -5.98
N VAL A 97 6.50 -2.73 -4.94
CA VAL A 97 7.03 -3.24 -3.66
C VAL A 97 7.96 -4.44 -3.88
N TRP A 98 7.60 -5.40 -4.74
CA TRP A 98 8.43 -6.58 -5.04
C TRP A 98 9.73 -6.30 -5.80
N GLU A 99 9.93 -5.10 -6.31
CA GLU A 99 11.18 -4.69 -6.95
C GLU A 99 12.25 -4.30 -5.93
N LEU A 100 11.87 -4.00 -4.68
CA LEU A 100 12.81 -3.65 -3.62
C LEU A 100 13.58 -4.85 -3.06
N GLY A 101 13.01 -6.07 -3.18
CA GLY A 101 13.61 -7.31 -2.67
C GLY A 101 14.55 -7.99 -3.67
N LYS A 102 14.85 -7.35 -4.79
CA LYS A 102 15.80 -7.80 -5.81
C LYS A 102 17.22 -7.33 -5.50
#